data_AF-A0AA40ZXF4-F1
#
_entry.id   AF-A0AA40ZXF4-F1
#
_cell.length_a   1.000
_cell.length_b   1.000
_cell.length_c   1.000
_cell.angle_alpha   90.00
_cell.angle_beta   90.00
_cell.angle_gamma   90.00
#
_symmetry.space_group_name_H-M   'P 1'
#
loop_
_entity.id
_entity.type
_entity.pdbx_description
1 polymer ?
#
loop_
_entity_poly.entity_id
_entity_poly.type
_entity_poly.pdbx_seq_one_letter_code
_entity_poly.pdbx_strand_id
1 'polypeptide(L)' 'MNNVSNGTTGVVQRTSATDVTTLTASGGTAANPGNAQKLTNLAAATLSAASTDAVNGSQLYTTNQNVATAAANT' A
#
# COMPACT_ATOMS: atom_id res chain seq x y z
N MET A 1 -22.98 -14.84 -3.83
CA MET A 1 -21.88 -14.69 -4.81
C MET A 1 -21.58 -13.22 -5.15
N ASN A 2 -22.54 -12.29 -5.00
CA ASN A 2 -22.37 -10.87 -5.36
C ASN A 2 -21.17 -10.19 -4.67
N ASN A 3 -20.84 -10.57 -3.43
CA ASN A 3 -19.72 -9.97 -2.69
C ASN A 3 -18.34 -10.28 -3.29
N VAL A 4 -18.17 -11.44 -3.94
CA VAL A 4 -16.91 -11.78 -4.63
C VAL A 4 -16.83 -11.00 -5.94
N SER A 5 -17.91 -10.97 -6.72
CA SER A 5 -18.00 -10.18 -7.96
C SER A 5 -17.80 -8.68 -7.73
N ASN A 6 -18.26 -8.18 -6.59
CA ASN A 6 -18.11 -6.78 -6.19
C ASN A 6 -16.76 -6.49 -5.49
N GLY A 7 -15.94 -7.51 -5.23
CA GLY A 7 -14.65 -7.37 -4.54
C GLY A 7 -14.76 -6.91 -3.09
N THR A 8 -15.85 -7.23 -2.39
CA THR A 8 -16.09 -6.89 -0.98
C THR A 8 -15.80 -8.06 -0.03
N THR A 9 -15.05 -9.07 -0.49
CA THR A 9 -14.68 -10.24 0.31
C THR A 9 -13.17 -10.34 0.40
N GLY A 10 -12.64 -10.46 1.63
CA GLY A 10 -11.21 -10.59 1.91
C GLY A 10 -10.64 -9.41 2.71
N VAL A 11 -9.32 -9.43 2.92
CA VAL A 11 -8.59 -8.39 3.65
C VAL A 11 -8.30 -7.14 2.82
N VAL A 12 -8.41 -7.24 1.49
CA VAL A 12 -8.37 -6.10 0.55
C VAL A 12 -9.71 -6.06 -0.16
N GLN A 13 -10.40 -4.92 -0.08
CA GLN A 13 -11.74 -4.75 -0.64
C GLN A 13 -11.82 -3.54 -1.57
N ARG A 14 -12.60 -3.63 -2.66
CA ARG A 14 -12.92 -2.49 -3.53
C ARG A 14 -13.80 -1.49 -2.78
N THR A 15 -13.48 -0.21 -2.94
CA THR A 15 -14.29 0.88 -2.41
C THR A 15 -15.34 1.33 -3.44
N SER A 16 -16.21 2.27 -3.07
CA SER A 16 -17.11 2.94 -4.02
C SER A 16 -16.38 3.95 -4.91
N ALA A 17 -15.14 4.32 -4.58
CA ALA A 17 -14.31 5.17 -5.41
C ALA A 17 -13.67 4.36 -6.56
N THR A 18 -13.67 4.95 -7.75
CA THR A 18 -13.08 4.34 -8.96
C THR A 18 -11.61 4.01 -8.73
N ASP A 19 -11.22 2.79 -9.08
CA ASP A 19 -9.84 2.27 -9.02
C ASP A 19 -9.18 2.31 -7.63
N VAL A 20 -9.96 2.34 -6.55
CA VAL A 20 -9.45 2.34 -5.18
C VAL A 20 -9.88 1.09 -4.41
N THR A 21 -8.89 0.42 -3.80
CA THR A 21 -9.07 -0.65 -2.83
C THR A 21 -8.54 -0.25 -1.45
N THR A 22 -9.06 -0.85 -0.39
CA THR A 22 -8.60 -0.61 0.99
C THR A 22 -8.29 -1.91 1.71
N LEU A 23 -7.34 -1.89 2.65
CA LEU A 23 -7.14 -2.99 3.61
C LEU A 23 -8.16 -2.87 4.74
N THR A 24 -8.77 -4.00 5.12
CA THR A 24 -9.75 -4.06 6.21
C THR A 24 -9.22 -4.87 7.38
N ALA A 25 -9.49 -4.40 8.59
CA ALA A 25 -9.29 -5.17 9.81
C ALA A 25 -10.30 -6.34 9.91
N SER A 26 -10.13 -7.22 10.90
CA SER A 26 -11.11 -8.28 11.17
C SER A 26 -12.49 -7.68 11.42
N GLY A 27 -13.50 -8.14 10.68
CA GLY A 27 -14.87 -7.62 10.72
C GLY A 27 -15.09 -6.27 10.01
N GLY A 28 -14.04 -5.68 9.42
CA GLY A 28 -14.13 -4.44 8.65
C GLY A 28 -14.70 -4.64 7.25
N THR A 29 -15.18 -3.55 6.67
CA THR A 29 -15.67 -3.48 5.27
C THR A 29 -14.98 -2.33 4.53
N ALA A 30 -15.14 -2.25 3.21
CA ALA A 30 -14.59 -1.13 2.45
C ALA A 30 -15.10 0.26 2.92
N ALA A 31 -16.34 0.34 3.43
CA ALA A 31 -16.91 1.58 3.95
C ALA A 31 -16.48 1.88 5.41
N ASN A 32 -16.23 0.82 6.19
CA ASN A 32 -15.80 0.91 7.58
C ASN A 32 -14.63 -0.05 7.81
N PRO A 33 -13.40 0.32 7.39
CA PRO A 33 -12.27 -0.60 7.34
C PRO A 33 -11.76 -1.04 8.72
N GLY A 34 -12.13 -0.33 9.78
CA GLY A 34 -11.58 -0.55 11.13
C GLY A 34 -10.19 0.07 11.27
N ASN A 35 -9.35 -0.52 12.12
CA ASN A 35 -8.00 -0.02 12.37
C ASN A 35 -7.11 -0.13 11.10
N ALA A 36 -6.21 0.83 10.93
CA ALA A 36 -5.26 0.82 9.82
C ALA A 36 -4.32 -0.40 9.91
N GLN A 37 -4.09 -1.03 8.76
CA GLN A 37 -3.32 -2.26 8.67
C GLN A 37 -1.94 -2.00 8.06
N LYS A 38 -0.93 -2.73 8.53
CA LYS A 38 0.37 -2.80 7.85
C LYS A 38 0.30 -3.84 6.74
N LEU A 39 0.85 -3.53 5.57
CA LEU A 39 1.14 -4.51 4.53
C LEU A 39 2.63 -4.90 4.63
N THR A 40 2.89 -6.13 5.06
CA THR A 40 4.25 -6.65 5.27
C THR A 40 4.57 -7.75 4.25
N ASN A 41 5.81 -8.26 4.29
CA ASN A 41 6.31 -9.25 3.32
C ASN A 41 6.23 -8.77 1.86
N LEU A 42 6.38 -7.47 1.66
CA LEU A 42 6.43 -6.84 0.35
C LEU A 42 7.87 -6.90 -0.15
N ALA A 43 8.10 -7.62 -1.25
CA ALA A 43 9.37 -7.59 -1.96
C ALA A 43 9.70 -6.16 -2.41
N ALA A 44 10.99 -5.86 -2.57
CA ALA A 44 11.40 -4.55 -3.06
C ALA A 44 10.86 -4.32 -4.48
N ALA A 45 10.27 -3.16 -4.71
CA ALA A 45 9.76 -2.73 -6.01
C ALA A 45 10.87 -2.52 -7.03
N THR A 46 10.54 -2.66 -8.31
CA THR A 46 11.37 -2.11 -9.39
C THR A 46 11.28 -0.59 -9.35
N LEU A 47 12.41 0.12 -9.23
CA LEU A 47 12.45 1.59 -9.22
C LEU A 47 12.75 2.13 -10.62
N SER A 48 11.69 2.36 -11.41
CA SER A 48 11.77 2.98 -12.73
C SER A 48 10.56 3.89 -12.99
N ALA A 49 10.65 4.79 -13.97
CA ALA A 49 9.60 5.75 -14.29
C ALA A 49 8.26 5.10 -14.71
N ALA A 50 8.29 3.85 -15.18
CA ALA A 50 7.11 3.12 -15.61
C ALA A 50 6.57 2.12 -14.56
N SER A 51 7.21 2.02 -13.40
CA SER A 51 6.85 1.04 -12.38
C SER A 51 5.50 1.36 -11.72
N THR A 52 4.68 0.33 -11.51
CA THR A 52 3.44 0.39 -10.71
C THR A 52 3.55 -0.45 -9.44
N ASP A 53 4.76 -0.89 -9.08
CA ASP A 53 5.02 -1.69 -7.90
C ASP A 53 4.88 -0.83 -6.63
N ALA A 54 4.30 -1.41 -5.58
CA ALA A 54 4.31 -0.77 -4.27
C ALA A 54 5.73 -0.79 -3.67
N VAL A 55 6.21 0.36 -3.19
CA VAL A 55 7.52 0.46 -2.51
C VAL A 55 7.41 0.04 -1.05
N ASN A 56 8.44 -0.63 -0.54
CA ASN A 56 8.51 -1.00 0.87
C ASN A 56 9.40 -0.04 1.69
N GLY A 57 9.40 -0.23 3.02
CA GLY A 57 10.12 0.64 3.94
C GLY A 57 11.64 0.66 3.76
N SER A 58 12.28 -0.44 3.34
CA SER A 58 13.73 -0.47 3.16
C SER A 58 14.18 0.41 1.99
N GLN A 59 13.39 0.47 0.92
CA GLN A 59 13.68 1.32 -0.25
C GLN A 59 13.56 2.81 0.10
N LEU A 60 12.50 3.18 0.83
CA LEU A 60 12.33 4.55 1.31
C LEU A 60 13.43 4.94 2.29
N TYR A 61 13.82 4.03 3.19
CA TYR A 61 14.93 4.26 4.12
C TYR A 61 16.25 4.55 3.39
N THR A 62 16.64 3.72 2.41
CA THR A 62 17.83 3.97 1.59
C THR A 62 17.78 5.33 0.91
N THR A 63 16.63 5.71 0.36
CA THR A 63 16.43 7.03 -0.27
C THR A 63 16.66 8.16 0.75
N ASN A 64 16.06 8.06 1.94
CA ASN A 64 16.21 9.08 2.98
C ASN A 64 17.65 9.21 3.49
N GLN A 65 18.39 8.11 3.59
CA GLN A 65 19.82 8.14 3.92
C GLN A 65 20.61 8.94 2.87
N ASN A 66 20.36 8.70 1.58
CA ASN A 66 21.02 9.42 0.50
C ASN A 66 20.69 10.93 0.52
N VAL A 67 19.43 11.29 0.81
CA VAL A 67 19.00 12.70 0.96
C VAL A 67 19.72 13.37 2.14
N ALA A 68 19.78 12.70 3.29
CA ALA A 68 20.48 13.22 4.46
C ALA A 68 21.97 13.44 4.19
N THR A 69 22.62 12.49 3.50
CA THR A 69 24.02 12.64 3.07
C THR A 69 24.21 13.81 2.12
N ALA A 70 23.32 13.98 1.13
CA ALA A 70 23.40 15.10 0.20
C ALA A 70 23.23 16.46 0.90
N ALA A 71 22.28 16.55 1.85
CA ALA A 71 22.03 17.76 2.63
C ALA A 71 23.18 18.11 3.59
N ALA A 72 23.96 17.12 4.03
CA ALA A 72 25.14 17.35 4.88
C ALA A 72 26.36 17.88 4.09
N ASN A 73 26.34 17.81 2.76
CA ASN A 73 27.43 18.26 1.89
C ASN A 73 27.27 19.72 1.41
N THR A 74 26.35 20.48 2.00
CA THR A 74 26.10 21.91 1.75
C THR A 74 26.45 22.74 2.97
#